data_AF-A0A1Q9AIN6-F1
#
_entry.id   AF-A0A1Q9AIN6-F1
#
_cell.length_a   1.000
_cell.length_b   1.000
_cell.length_c   1.000
_cell.angle_alpha   90.00
_cell.angle_beta   90.00
_cell.angle_gamma   90.00
#
_symmetry.space_group_name_H-M   'P 1'
#
loop_
_entity.id
_entity.type
_entity.pdbx_description
1 polymer ?
#
loop_
_entity_poly.entity_id
_entity_poly.type
_entity_poly.pdbx_seq_one_letter_code
_entity_poly.pdbx_strand_id
1 'polypeptide(L)'
;MTPLSRTLSPALLAFGLLSSAAPSHAAGLGPIGDFMTMDVCVGADGKPVPGIPGEGACKRHRDIKPGEAPSYTLQNFGSPRSKCPTAPIAKINVPVVKDGNTRIVSSTIRQPACGKPAPGGDGEDGSQNGASIQWHDQGYGFIMGSYSPVALSTFESDRCLTDSASSERFFRGWVIGPAEVPGIGTTGYGVFPSKLKTGKAATLMGGCAERYNRALTTWSVNEITYKSGRKLVSIVSDHYAQGAPDGQSQGNAMQVEQTYWTREFGLSRWEKWAREDWVHPRSKKPAPELAQALYAAGRCSAPLSQPLAFGKNMQVIPAENAAGAYAKVIRNPATGEQHTWYMTLCEDYTNAAETPDAGRYVGMLSNLADDTYWR
;
A
#
# COMPACT_ATOMS: atom_id res chain seq x y z
N MET A 1 -62.86 -23.57 66.94
CA MET A 1 -62.73 -22.12 67.19
C MET A 1 -61.31 -21.71 66.84
N THR A 2 -61.15 -20.88 65.78
CA THR A 2 -60.05 -19.89 65.48
C THR A 2 -58.56 -20.21 65.73
N PRO A 3 -57.59 -19.66 64.96
CA PRO A 3 -57.54 -19.34 63.52
C PRO A 3 -56.25 -19.85 62.82
N LEU A 4 -56.29 -20.02 61.48
CA LEU A 4 -55.09 -20.16 60.62
C LEU A 4 -54.72 -18.77 60.06
N SER A 5 -53.52 -18.28 60.37
CA SER A 5 -52.97 -17.03 59.86
C SER A 5 -52.38 -17.19 58.46
N ARG A 6 -52.85 -16.35 57.53
CA ARG A 6 -52.28 -16.12 56.20
C ARG A 6 -51.09 -15.16 56.30
N THR A 7 -49.93 -15.54 55.76
CA THR A 7 -48.84 -14.63 55.43
C THR A 7 -48.63 -14.61 53.93
N LEU A 8 -48.95 -13.48 53.30
CA LEU A 8 -48.61 -13.13 51.92
C LEU A 8 -47.14 -12.67 51.87
N SER A 9 -46.34 -13.29 51.02
CA SER A 9 -45.01 -12.75 50.63
C SER A 9 -45.14 -11.91 49.35
N PRO A 10 -44.50 -10.74 49.26
CA PRO A 10 -44.42 -9.98 48.02
C PRO A 10 -43.29 -10.54 47.15
N ALA A 11 -43.62 -10.99 45.94
CA ALA A 11 -42.63 -11.28 44.91
C ALA A 11 -42.10 -9.94 44.34
N LEU A 12 -40.86 -9.61 44.67
CA LEU A 12 -40.09 -8.52 44.07
C LEU A 12 -39.76 -8.89 42.61
N LEU A 13 -40.42 -8.22 41.66
CA LEU A 13 -40.01 -8.18 40.27
C LEU A 13 -38.72 -7.36 40.14
N ALA A 14 -37.59 -8.05 39.99
CA ALA A 14 -36.35 -7.45 39.56
C ALA A 14 -36.39 -7.25 38.03
N PHE A 15 -36.66 -6.03 37.58
CA PHE A 15 -36.43 -5.63 36.19
C PHE A 15 -34.92 -5.59 35.93
N GLY A 16 -34.39 -6.62 35.29
CA GLY A 16 -33.04 -6.64 34.75
C GLY A 16 -32.92 -5.64 33.61
N LEU A 17 -32.21 -4.53 33.85
CA LEU A 17 -31.76 -3.61 32.79
C LEU A 17 -30.71 -4.34 31.94
N LEU A 18 -31.14 -4.87 30.80
CA LEU A 18 -30.23 -5.28 29.72
C LEU A 18 -29.61 -4.03 29.12
N SER A 19 -28.43 -3.63 29.60
CA SER A 19 -27.58 -2.66 28.91
C SER A 19 -27.13 -3.28 27.60
N SER A 20 -27.82 -2.92 26.52
CA SER A 20 -27.35 -3.08 25.15
C SER A 20 -26.05 -2.29 25.00
N ALA A 21 -24.90 -2.94 25.21
CA ALA A 21 -23.63 -2.38 24.84
C ALA A 21 -23.64 -2.20 23.32
N ALA A 22 -23.83 -0.96 22.86
CA ALA A 22 -23.65 -0.63 21.46
C ALA A 22 -22.21 -1.04 21.07
N PRO A 23 -22.00 -1.72 19.94
CA PRO A 23 -20.66 -2.08 19.51
C PRO A 23 -19.84 -0.80 19.35
N SER A 24 -18.86 -0.62 20.24
CA SER A 24 -17.85 0.42 20.10
C SER A 24 -17.11 0.13 18.80
N HIS A 25 -17.45 0.87 17.75
CA HIS A 25 -16.66 0.87 16.54
C HIS A 25 -15.32 1.48 16.94
N ALA A 26 -14.23 0.73 16.76
CA ALA A 26 -12.90 1.25 16.99
C ALA A 26 -12.77 2.60 16.28
N ALA A 27 -12.33 3.63 16.98
CA ALA A 27 -12.12 4.95 16.39
C ALA A 27 -11.21 4.81 15.16
N GLY A 28 -11.58 5.48 14.06
CA GLY A 28 -10.79 5.47 12.84
C GLY A 28 -9.37 5.98 13.09
N LEU A 29 -8.44 5.54 12.26
CA LEU A 29 -7.06 5.97 12.25
C LEU A 29 -6.87 7.21 11.36
N GLY A 30 -7.85 8.10 11.25
CA GLY A 30 -7.72 9.35 10.51
C GLY A 30 -7.67 9.19 8.97
N PRO A 31 -7.28 10.26 8.26
CA PRO A 31 -7.37 10.29 6.81
C PRO A 31 -6.26 9.45 6.16
N ILE A 32 -6.55 8.89 4.99
CA ILE A 32 -5.59 8.09 4.21
C ILE A 32 -4.40 8.93 3.72
N GLY A 33 -4.55 10.25 3.64
CA GLY A 33 -3.46 11.18 3.32
C GLY A 33 -2.24 11.00 4.23
N ASP A 34 -2.47 10.79 5.54
CA ASP A 34 -1.44 10.52 6.55
C ASP A 34 -0.66 9.23 6.25
N PHE A 35 -1.29 8.25 5.59
CA PHE A 35 -0.66 6.96 5.24
C PHE A 35 -0.03 6.97 3.85
N MET A 36 -0.27 8.01 3.04
CA MET A 36 0.28 8.16 1.70
C MET A 36 1.49 9.09 1.71
N THR A 37 1.54 10.04 2.65
CA THR A 37 2.62 10.99 2.85
C THR A 37 3.59 10.48 3.90
N MET A 38 4.90 10.70 3.72
CA MET A 38 5.86 10.39 4.78
C MET A 38 5.87 11.49 5.84
N ASP A 39 6.07 11.06 7.08
CA ASP A 39 6.16 11.93 8.24
C ASP A 39 7.60 12.45 8.40
N VAL A 40 7.79 13.59 9.05
CA VAL A 40 9.10 14.17 9.37
C VAL A 40 9.15 14.68 10.81
N CYS A 41 10.31 14.55 11.45
CA CYS A 41 10.57 15.17 12.73
C CYS A 41 10.60 16.69 12.60
N VAL A 42 10.05 17.42 13.57
CA VAL A 42 9.97 18.89 13.52
C VAL A 42 10.54 19.59 14.75
N GLY A 43 11.23 20.71 14.46
CA GLY A 43 11.76 21.65 15.43
C GLY A 43 10.69 22.50 16.11
N ALA A 44 11.12 23.42 16.98
CA ALA A 44 10.21 24.31 17.72
C ALA A 44 9.45 25.29 16.85
N ASP A 45 10.05 25.63 15.71
CA ASP A 45 9.50 26.44 14.65
C ASP A 45 8.62 25.63 13.66
N GLY A 46 8.43 24.32 13.89
CA GLY A 46 7.64 23.44 13.05
C GLY A 46 8.32 23.06 11.72
N LYS A 47 9.61 23.39 11.53
CA LYS A 47 10.37 23.00 10.35
C LYS A 47 10.93 21.59 10.48
N PRO A 48 11.13 20.86 9.35
CA PRO A 48 11.78 19.56 9.37
C PRO A 48 13.18 19.66 9.99
N VAL A 49 13.51 18.69 10.86
CA VAL A 49 14.84 18.52 11.45
C VAL A 49 15.32 17.07 11.23
N PRO A 50 16.63 16.80 11.31
CA PRO A 50 17.14 15.43 11.24
C PRO A 50 16.47 14.50 12.25
N GLY A 51 16.24 13.26 11.83
CA GLY A 51 15.58 12.22 12.61
C GLY A 51 14.52 11.48 11.82
N ILE A 52 14.16 10.29 12.32
CA ILE A 52 13.17 9.38 11.75
C ILE A 52 11.96 9.30 12.70
N PRO A 53 10.72 9.53 12.22
CA PRO A 53 9.50 9.35 13.01
C PRO A 53 9.43 7.96 13.65
N GLY A 54 8.97 7.90 14.90
CA GLY A 54 8.92 6.68 15.70
C GLY A 54 10.24 6.34 16.43
N GLU A 55 11.33 7.07 16.21
CA GLU A 55 12.58 6.91 16.95
C GLU A 55 12.74 7.93 18.10
N GLY A 56 13.53 7.58 19.12
CA GLY A 56 13.62 8.36 20.36
C GLY A 56 14.10 9.82 20.21
N ALA A 57 14.80 10.15 19.12
CA ALA A 57 15.19 11.53 18.80
C ALA A 57 14.01 12.39 18.32
N CYS A 58 12.96 11.77 17.78
CA CYS A 58 11.83 12.42 17.12
C CYS A 58 10.68 12.70 18.08
N LYS A 59 10.78 13.77 18.88
CA LYS A 59 9.77 14.09 19.90
C LYS A 59 8.49 14.74 19.34
N ARG A 60 8.59 15.38 18.19
CA ARG A 60 7.46 15.99 17.47
C ARG A 60 7.63 15.69 16.00
N HIS A 61 6.52 15.39 15.36
CA HIS A 61 6.48 14.98 13.98
C HIS A 61 5.14 15.40 13.35
N ARG A 62 5.10 15.42 12.03
CA ARG A 62 3.94 15.69 11.18
C ARG A 62 4.29 15.37 9.72
N ASP A 63 3.27 15.08 8.92
CA ASP A 63 3.41 14.94 7.47
C ASP A 63 4.26 16.05 6.86
N ILE A 64 5.18 15.65 5.98
CA ILE A 64 5.99 16.58 5.20
C ILE A 64 5.09 17.42 4.29
N LYS A 65 5.37 18.73 4.23
CA LYS A 65 4.57 19.67 3.42
C LYS A 65 5.15 19.80 2.01
N PRO A 66 4.35 20.29 1.03
CA PRO A 66 4.87 20.60 -0.28
C PRO A 66 6.07 21.54 -0.24
N GLY A 67 7.12 21.20 -1.00
CA GLY A 67 8.35 21.99 -1.08
C GLY A 67 9.34 21.78 0.07
N GLU A 68 8.99 21.01 1.10
CA GLU A 68 9.93 20.66 2.15
C GLU A 68 10.87 19.51 1.72
N ALA A 69 12.11 19.57 2.20
CA ALA A 69 13.10 18.54 1.94
C ALA A 69 12.96 17.40 2.98
N PRO A 70 12.92 16.12 2.55
CA PRO A 70 12.79 15.00 3.48
C PRO A 70 14.08 14.82 4.28
N SER A 71 13.97 14.70 5.61
CA SER A 71 15.13 14.53 6.51
C SER A 71 15.76 13.12 6.46
N TYR A 72 15.06 12.16 5.85
CA TYR A 72 15.51 10.79 5.66
C TYR A 72 14.99 10.23 4.34
N THR A 73 15.56 9.10 3.92
CA THR A 73 15.05 8.30 2.81
C THR A 73 14.75 6.88 3.26
N LEU A 74 13.81 6.25 2.59
CA LEU A 74 13.49 4.85 2.74
C LEU A 74 14.33 4.05 1.76
N GLN A 75 14.96 2.97 2.18
CA GLN A 75 15.75 2.12 1.30
C GLN A 75 15.19 0.71 1.31
N ASN A 76 15.31 -0.02 0.19
CA ASN A 76 15.04 -1.45 0.24
C ASN A 76 16.11 -2.22 1.04
N PHE A 77 16.01 -3.54 1.13
CA PHE A 77 17.07 -4.36 1.72
C PHE A 77 17.85 -5.09 0.63
N GLY A 78 19.18 -4.98 0.69
CA GLY A 78 20.07 -5.84 -0.08
C GLY A 78 19.88 -7.32 0.27
N SER A 79 20.31 -8.21 -0.63
CA SER A 79 20.38 -9.64 -0.26
C SER A 79 21.41 -9.80 0.88
N PRO A 80 21.18 -10.64 1.91
CA PRO A 80 22.15 -10.89 2.98
C PRO A 80 23.50 -11.40 2.46
N ARG A 81 23.52 -12.00 1.26
CA ARG A 81 24.75 -12.47 0.58
C ARG A 81 25.43 -11.38 -0.26
N SER A 82 24.83 -10.20 -0.37
CA SER A 82 25.40 -9.07 -1.10
C SER A 82 26.54 -8.45 -0.29
N LYS A 83 27.64 -8.10 -0.94
CA LYS A 83 28.71 -7.27 -0.34
C LYS A 83 28.33 -5.78 -0.29
N CYS A 84 27.07 -5.46 -0.58
CA CYS A 84 26.51 -4.11 -0.59
C CYS A 84 25.65 -3.88 0.65
N PRO A 85 26.04 -3.01 1.58
CA PRO A 85 25.16 -2.58 2.65
C PRO A 85 24.10 -1.58 2.15
N THR A 86 24.40 -0.80 1.10
CA THR A 86 23.46 0.17 0.51
C THR A 86 22.49 -0.52 -0.44
N ALA A 87 21.21 -0.21 -0.28
CA ALA A 87 20.17 -0.81 -1.08
C ALA A 87 20.06 -0.13 -2.45
N PRO A 88 19.68 -0.86 -3.52
CA PRO A 88 19.67 -0.31 -4.87
C PRO A 88 18.59 0.73 -5.12
N ILE A 89 17.61 0.88 -4.22
CA ILE A 89 16.47 1.78 -4.39
C ILE A 89 16.26 2.62 -3.14
N ALA A 90 16.13 3.93 -3.32
CA ALA A 90 15.57 4.84 -2.33
C ALA A 90 14.13 5.24 -2.69
N LYS A 91 13.30 5.41 -1.68
CA LYS A 91 11.91 5.86 -1.75
C LYS A 91 11.70 7.09 -0.87
N ILE A 92 10.84 7.96 -1.37
CA ILE A 92 10.41 9.21 -0.73
C ILE A 92 8.94 9.37 -1.12
N ASN A 93 8.07 9.68 -0.16
CA ASN A 93 6.63 9.85 -0.37
C ASN A 93 6.24 11.27 0.06
N VAL A 94 6.20 12.22 -0.88
CA VAL A 94 5.99 13.65 -0.54
C VAL A 94 4.86 14.25 -1.38
N PRO A 95 4.12 15.22 -0.85
CA PRO A 95 3.19 15.99 -1.66
C PRO A 95 3.99 16.96 -2.53
N VAL A 96 3.64 17.01 -3.81
CA VAL A 96 4.17 17.95 -4.80
C VAL A 96 3.00 18.78 -5.30
N VAL A 97 3.23 20.08 -5.46
CA VAL A 97 2.25 21.02 -6.02
C VAL A 97 2.77 21.48 -7.38
N LYS A 98 1.95 21.29 -8.42
CA LYS A 98 2.23 21.79 -9.77
C LYS A 98 0.93 22.28 -10.39
N ASP A 99 0.97 23.48 -10.98
CA ASP A 99 -0.18 24.12 -11.62
C ASP A 99 -1.44 24.19 -10.73
N GLY A 100 -1.24 24.40 -9.41
CA GLY A 100 -2.32 24.47 -8.42
C GLY A 100 -2.86 23.10 -7.97
N ASN A 101 -2.43 22.01 -8.59
CA ASN A 101 -2.81 20.64 -8.23
C ASN A 101 -1.77 20.02 -7.31
N THR A 102 -2.23 19.40 -6.22
CA THR A 102 -1.38 18.62 -5.32
C THR A 102 -1.52 17.14 -5.65
N ARG A 103 -0.40 16.40 -5.66
CA ARG A 103 -0.37 14.93 -5.74
C ARG A 103 0.74 14.42 -4.83
N ILE A 104 0.60 13.18 -4.39
CA ILE A 104 1.65 12.51 -3.62
C ILE A 104 2.53 11.74 -4.60
N VAL A 105 3.83 12.07 -4.61
CA VAL A 105 4.84 11.44 -5.45
C VAL A 105 5.62 10.45 -4.59
N SER A 106 5.45 9.17 -4.88
CA SER A 106 6.25 8.09 -4.27
C SER A 106 7.35 7.67 -5.22
N SER A 107 8.57 8.10 -4.92
CA SER A 107 9.72 7.89 -5.79
C SER A 107 10.25 6.46 -5.75
N THR A 108 11.00 6.11 -6.78
CA THR A 108 11.79 4.89 -6.93
C THR A 108 13.11 5.33 -7.54
N ILE A 109 14.03 5.74 -6.67
CA ILE A 109 15.29 6.38 -7.04
C ILE A 109 16.38 5.33 -7.00
N ARG A 110 17.00 5.02 -8.14
CA ARG A 110 18.12 4.08 -8.16
C ARG A 110 19.31 4.68 -7.43
N GLN A 111 19.85 3.92 -6.49
CA GLN A 111 21.10 4.26 -5.83
C GLN A 111 22.28 3.69 -6.61
N PRO A 112 23.46 4.33 -6.55
CA PRO A 112 24.67 3.84 -7.19
C PRO A 112 25.01 2.42 -6.73
N ALA A 113 25.54 1.61 -7.64
CA ALA A 113 26.04 0.29 -7.28
C ALA A 113 27.25 0.42 -6.33
N CYS A 114 27.41 -0.57 -5.45
CA CYS A 114 28.45 -0.60 -4.41
C CYS A 114 29.83 -0.25 -4.95
N GLY A 115 30.52 0.68 -4.27
CA GLY A 115 31.87 1.09 -4.64
C GLY A 115 31.96 1.92 -5.93
N LYS A 116 30.83 2.28 -6.54
CA LYS A 116 30.80 3.26 -7.63
C LYS A 116 30.42 4.64 -7.06
N PRO A 117 31.06 5.71 -7.54
CA PRO A 117 30.61 7.05 -7.20
C PRO A 117 29.14 7.21 -7.62
N ALA A 118 28.41 8.06 -6.88
CA ALA A 118 27.17 8.60 -7.42
C ALA A 118 27.47 9.24 -8.78
N PRO A 119 26.59 9.12 -9.79
CA PRO A 119 26.76 9.82 -11.05
C PRO A 119 27.08 11.29 -10.73
N GLY A 120 28.31 11.69 -11.03
CA GLY A 120 28.76 13.06 -10.81
C GLY A 120 28.31 13.89 -12.00
N GLY A 121 27.49 14.89 -11.74
CA GLY A 121 27.15 15.89 -12.74
C GLY A 121 25.68 16.23 -12.76
N ASP A 122 25.42 17.49 -13.06
CA ASP A 122 24.12 18.15 -13.27
C ASP A 122 23.34 17.59 -14.50
N GLY A 123 23.68 16.37 -14.94
CA GLY A 123 23.00 15.60 -15.96
C GLY A 123 22.04 14.62 -15.28
N GLU A 124 20.78 15.01 -15.24
CA GLU A 124 19.64 14.17 -14.85
C GLU A 124 19.69 12.80 -15.53
N ASP A 125 20.16 11.77 -14.84
CA ASP A 125 19.86 10.38 -15.20
C ASP A 125 18.47 9.98 -14.66
N GLY A 126 17.53 10.93 -14.71
CA GLY A 126 16.10 10.74 -14.39
C GLY A 126 15.44 9.67 -15.26
N SER A 127 16.10 9.28 -16.36
CA SER A 127 15.72 8.16 -17.23
C SER A 127 15.65 6.81 -16.52
N GLN A 128 16.36 6.64 -15.39
CA GLN A 128 16.42 5.39 -14.64
C GLN A 128 15.65 5.41 -13.32
N ASN A 129 15.07 6.55 -12.96
CA ASN A 129 14.22 6.71 -11.79
C ASN A 129 12.76 6.49 -12.18
N GLY A 130 11.91 6.27 -11.18
CA GLY A 130 10.49 6.11 -11.37
C GLY A 130 9.70 6.70 -10.22
N ALA A 131 8.39 6.82 -10.37
CA ALA A 131 7.50 7.22 -9.30
C ALA A 131 6.11 6.62 -9.48
N SER A 132 5.40 6.34 -8.40
CA SER A 132 3.95 6.24 -8.46
C SER A 132 3.33 7.57 -8.07
N ILE A 133 2.32 8.00 -8.84
CA ILE A 133 1.58 9.23 -8.59
C ILE A 133 0.27 8.85 -7.93
N GLN A 134 0.01 9.47 -6.80
CA GLN A 134 -1.04 9.05 -5.89
C GLN A 134 -1.86 10.25 -5.47
N TRP A 135 -3.12 9.98 -5.15
CA TRP A 135 -4.03 10.99 -4.63
C TRP A 135 -5.12 10.34 -3.80
N HIS A 136 -5.90 11.17 -3.12
CA HIS A 136 -7.10 10.74 -2.43
C HIS A 136 -8.23 11.74 -2.64
N ASP A 137 -9.45 11.24 -2.64
CA ASP A 137 -10.66 12.05 -2.58
C ASP A 137 -11.45 11.73 -1.31
N GLN A 138 -12.70 12.17 -1.22
CA GLN A 138 -13.56 11.94 -0.05
C GLN A 138 -13.95 10.46 0.16
N GLY A 139 -13.72 9.60 -0.84
CA GLY A 139 -14.06 8.18 -0.78
C GLY A 139 -12.85 7.29 -0.56
N TYR A 140 -11.76 7.52 -1.30
CA TYR A 140 -10.62 6.58 -1.36
C TYR A 140 -9.29 7.29 -1.56
N GLY A 141 -8.21 6.66 -1.08
CA GLY A 141 -6.86 6.88 -1.59
C GLY A 141 -6.52 5.89 -2.70
N PHE A 142 -5.76 6.32 -3.69
CA PHE A 142 -5.48 5.55 -4.90
C PHE A 142 -4.18 5.95 -5.61
N ILE A 143 -3.67 5.04 -6.43
CA ILE A 143 -2.56 5.26 -7.36
C ILE A 143 -3.16 5.59 -8.73
N MET A 144 -2.78 6.73 -9.30
CA MET A 144 -3.21 7.20 -10.63
C MET A 144 -2.36 6.62 -11.75
N GLY A 145 -1.10 6.32 -11.42
CA GLY A 145 -0.17 5.66 -12.33
C GLY A 145 1.18 5.42 -11.68
N SER A 146 2.01 4.67 -12.39
CA SER A 146 3.37 4.40 -11.97
C SER A 146 4.33 4.41 -13.13
N TYR A 147 5.47 5.04 -12.90
CA TYR A 147 6.65 4.99 -13.74
C TYR A 147 7.65 4.09 -13.04
N SER A 148 8.00 2.98 -13.67
CA SER A 148 9.19 2.22 -13.32
C SER A 148 10.13 2.20 -14.51
N PRO A 149 11.44 1.98 -14.32
CA PRO A 149 12.39 1.81 -15.42
C PRO A 149 12.07 0.61 -16.35
N VAL A 150 11.08 -0.22 -15.98
CA VAL A 150 10.68 -1.44 -16.70
C VAL A 150 9.38 -1.24 -17.48
N ALA A 151 8.46 -0.42 -16.97
CA ALA A 151 7.22 -0.05 -17.64
C ALA A 151 6.67 1.24 -17.04
N LEU A 152 6.23 2.13 -17.92
CA LEU A 152 5.44 3.31 -17.59
C LEU A 152 3.96 2.92 -17.72
N SER A 153 3.14 3.29 -16.76
CA SER A 153 1.77 2.77 -16.63
C SER A 153 0.81 3.83 -16.10
N THR A 154 -0.36 3.95 -16.72
CA THR A 154 -1.51 4.69 -16.17
C THR A 154 -2.60 3.72 -15.75
N PHE A 155 -3.35 4.10 -14.71
CA PHE A 155 -4.54 3.36 -14.25
C PHE A 155 -5.77 4.19 -14.58
N GLU A 156 -6.25 4.09 -15.82
CA GLU A 156 -7.43 4.81 -16.28
C GLU A 156 -8.69 4.21 -15.67
N SER A 157 -9.59 5.04 -15.16
CA SER A 157 -10.91 4.64 -14.68
C SER A 157 -12.01 5.11 -15.62
N ASP A 158 -13.25 4.71 -15.34
CA ASP A 158 -14.44 5.12 -16.08
C ASP A 158 -14.70 6.64 -16.06
N ARG A 159 -14.07 7.38 -15.13
CA ARG A 159 -14.04 8.85 -15.14
C ARG A 159 -13.45 9.44 -16.41
N CYS A 160 -12.66 8.70 -17.18
CA CYS A 160 -12.22 9.17 -18.49
C CYS A 160 -13.39 9.63 -19.38
N LEU A 161 -14.54 8.96 -19.28
CA LEU A 161 -15.70 9.28 -20.13
C LEU A 161 -16.25 10.70 -19.88
N THR A 162 -16.04 11.25 -18.68
CA THR A 162 -16.43 12.61 -18.30
C THR A 162 -15.24 13.58 -18.28
N ASP A 163 -14.06 13.07 -17.98
CA ASP A 163 -12.87 13.86 -17.62
C ASP A 163 -11.66 13.53 -18.51
N SER A 164 -11.90 13.19 -19.78
CA SER A 164 -10.88 12.73 -20.73
C SER A 164 -9.64 13.64 -20.86
N ALA A 165 -9.80 14.95 -20.62
CA ALA A 165 -8.73 15.93 -20.75
C ALA A 165 -8.01 16.26 -19.43
N SER A 166 -8.50 15.79 -18.29
CA SER A 166 -7.91 16.05 -16.97
C SER A 166 -7.35 14.78 -16.33
N SER A 167 -6.53 14.96 -15.31
CA SER A 167 -5.97 13.87 -14.50
C SER A 167 -7.03 13.10 -13.70
N GLU A 168 -8.26 13.62 -13.56
CA GLU A 168 -9.37 12.92 -12.90
C GLU A 168 -9.75 11.62 -13.60
N ARG A 169 -9.43 11.46 -14.90
CA ARG A 169 -9.59 10.19 -15.61
C ARG A 169 -8.83 9.02 -15.01
N PHE A 170 -7.87 9.27 -14.13
CA PHE A 170 -7.09 8.25 -13.42
C PHE A 170 -7.56 8.04 -11.97
N PHE A 171 -8.54 8.80 -11.50
CA PHE A 171 -8.99 8.70 -10.12
C PHE A 171 -9.62 7.34 -9.87
N ARG A 172 -9.21 6.71 -8.77
CA ARG A 172 -9.68 5.37 -8.34
C ARG A 172 -9.37 4.23 -9.32
N GLY A 173 -8.44 4.41 -10.27
CA GLY A 173 -8.00 3.33 -11.17
C GLY A 173 -7.25 2.21 -10.44
N TRP A 174 -6.51 2.53 -9.38
CA TRP A 174 -5.96 1.56 -8.44
C TRP A 174 -6.19 2.05 -7.02
N VAL A 175 -7.24 1.56 -6.37
CA VAL A 175 -7.57 1.94 -4.99
C VAL A 175 -6.61 1.29 -4.00
N ILE A 176 -6.25 2.04 -2.95
CA ILE A 176 -5.45 1.57 -1.81
C ILE A 176 -6.40 1.16 -0.68
N GLY A 177 -7.31 2.07 -0.29
CA GLY A 177 -8.24 1.89 0.82
C GLY A 177 -9.18 3.09 0.94
N PRO A 178 -10.09 3.08 1.93
CA PRO A 178 -11.04 4.17 2.16
C PRO A 178 -10.33 5.45 2.59
N ALA A 179 -10.92 6.61 2.28
CA ALA A 179 -10.38 7.92 2.64
C ALA A 179 -10.25 8.10 4.17
N GLU A 180 -11.18 7.54 4.94
CA GLU A 180 -11.07 7.42 6.39
C GLU A 180 -10.59 6.01 6.74
N VAL A 181 -9.38 5.91 7.28
CA VAL A 181 -8.73 4.64 7.57
C VAL A 181 -9.40 4.02 8.80
N PRO A 182 -9.94 2.78 8.70
CA PRO A 182 -10.60 2.16 9.82
C PRO A 182 -9.60 1.70 10.90
N GLY A 183 -10.10 1.32 12.07
CA GLY A 183 -9.29 0.79 13.16
C GLY A 183 -8.56 -0.51 12.82
N ILE A 184 -7.51 -0.83 13.59
CA ILE A 184 -6.73 -2.07 13.47
C ILE A 184 -7.66 -3.30 13.56
N GLY A 185 -7.39 -4.30 12.72
CA GLY A 185 -8.19 -5.52 12.59
C GLY A 185 -9.35 -5.40 11.59
N THR A 186 -9.59 -4.22 11.03
CA THR A 186 -10.66 -4.04 10.04
C THR A 186 -10.20 -4.48 8.66
N THR A 187 -11.11 -5.13 7.93
CA THR A 187 -10.96 -5.51 6.52
C THR A 187 -12.03 -4.82 5.67
N GLY A 188 -11.78 -4.71 4.37
CA GLY A 188 -12.76 -4.24 3.40
C GLY A 188 -12.36 -4.58 1.97
N TYR A 189 -13.29 -4.38 1.05
CA TYR A 189 -13.05 -4.59 -0.38
C TYR A 189 -13.92 -3.67 -1.22
N GLY A 190 -13.51 -3.47 -2.47
CA GLY A 190 -14.27 -2.71 -3.46
C GLY A 190 -13.89 -3.13 -4.87
N VAL A 191 -14.83 -2.93 -5.80
CA VAL A 191 -14.61 -3.18 -7.22
C VAL A 191 -14.65 -1.85 -7.95
N PHE A 192 -13.57 -1.57 -8.68
CA PHE A 192 -13.36 -0.30 -9.34
C PHE A 192 -13.11 -0.54 -10.83
N PRO A 193 -13.83 0.16 -11.73
CA PRO A 193 -13.52 0.15 -13.16
C PRO A 193 -12.10 0.65 -13.38
N SER A 194 -11.26 -0.18 -14.00
CA SER A 194 -9.86 0.16 -14.25
C SER A 194 -9.33 -0.44 -15.54
N LYS A 195 -8.44 0.29 -16.20
CA LYS A 195 -7.66 -0.15 -17.33
C LYS A 195 -6.21 0.25 -17.13
N LEU A 196 -5.35 -0.75 -16.98
CA LEU A 196 -3.91 -0.57 -17.12
C LEU A 196 -3.58 -0.26 -18.59
N LYS A 197 -3.01 0.91 -18.85
CA LYS A 197 -2.38 1.25 -20.12
C LYS A 197 -0.88 1.42 -19.90
N THR A 198 -0.07 0.77 -20.72
CA THR A 198 1.40 0.89 -20.65
C THR A 198 1.89 1.92 -21.66
N GLY A 199 2.74 2.84 -21.22
CA GLY A 199 3.21 4.00 -21.98
C GLY A 199 3.36 5.22 -21.06
N LYS A 200 3.93 6.32 -21.57
CA LYS A 200 3.95 7.60 -20.83
C LYS A 200 2.53 8.13 -20.71
N ALA A 201 2.15 8.72 -19.57
CA ALA A 201 0.83 9.30 -19.41
C ALA A 201 0.47 10.28 -20.54
N ALA A 202 1.37 11.21 -20.91
CA ALA A 202 1.13 12.12 -22.04
C ALA A 202 0.85 11.42 -23.38
N THR A 203 1.48 10.26 -23.61
CA THR A 203 1.23 9.46 -24.83
C THR A 203 -0.08 8.69 -24.80
N LEU A 204 -0.68 8.57 -23.61
CA LEU A 204 -1.92 7.84 -23.34
C LEU A 204 -3.12 8.77 -23.10
N MET A 205 -2.92 10.09 -23.13
CA MET A 205 -3.94 11.13 -23.02
C MET A 205 -4.87 11.24 -24.25
N GLY A 206 -5.05 10.15 -24.98
CA GLY A 206 -6.00 10.05 -26.10
C GLY A 206 -7.37 9.56 -25.65
N GLY A 207 -8.07 8.91 -26.58
CA GLY A 207 -9.39 8.31 -26.34
C GLY A 207 -9.44 7.36 -25.14
N CYS A 208 -10.57 7.37 -24.45
CA CYS A 208 -10.84 6.49 -23.33
C CYS A 208 -10.87 5.02 -23.77
N ALA A 209 -10.52 4.11 -22.86
CA ALA A 209 -10.74 2.70 -23.11
C ALA A 209 -12.23 2.43 -23.38
N GLU A 210 -12.51 1.64 -24.40
CA GLU A 210 -13.89 1.20 -24.72
C GLU A 210 -14.46 0.29 -23.62
N ARG A 211 -13.59 -0.42 -22.90
CA ARG A 211 -13.95 -1.37 -21.85
C ARG A 211 -12.97 -1.31 -20.69
N TYR A 212 -13.54 -1.25 -19.48
CA TYR A 212 -12.82 -1.32 -18.22
C TYR A 212 -12.93 -2.70 -17.60
N ASN A 213 -11.85 -3.14 -16.94
CA ASN A 213 -11.91 -4.32 -16.11
C ASN A 213 -12.59 -3.98 -14.79
N ARG A 214 -13.20 -4.98 -14.17
CA ARG A 214 -13.69 -4.91 -12.78
C ARG A 214 -12.51 -5.21 -11.86
N ALA A 215 -11.65 -4.23 -11.60
CA ALA A 215 -10.50 -4.45 -10.73
C ALA A 215 -10.99 -4.60 -9.28
N LEU A 216 -10.56 -5.67 -8.62
CA LEU A 216 -10.88 -5.91 -7.21
C LEU A 216 -9.74 -5.34 -6.36
N THR A 217 -10.09 -4.55 -5.36
CA THR A 217 -9.16 -4.15 -4.29
C THR A 217 -9.67 -4.70 -2.98
N THR A 218 -8.80 -5.33 -2.20
CA THR A 218 -9.08 -5.69 -0.80
C THR A 218 -8.07 -5.00 0.10
N TRP A 219 -8.50 -4.46 1.23
CA TRP A 219 -7.61 -3.81 2.19
C TRP A 219 -7.85 -4.30 3.60
N SER A 220 -6.80 -4.28 4.41
CA SER A 220 -6.86 -4.58 5.82
C SER A 220 -5.96 -3.62 6.60
N VAL A 221 -6.29 -3.33 7.85
CA VAL A 221 -5.46 -2.50 8.72
C VAL A 221 -4.87 -3.39 9.80
N ASN A 222 -3.56 -3.58 9.78
CA ASN A 222 -2.86 -4.50 10.66
C ASN A 222 -1.56 -3.92 11.17
N GLU A 223 -1.13 -4.36 12.34
CA GLU A 223 0.21 -4.08 12.82
C GLU A 223 1.20 -5.09 12.22
N ILE A 224 2.23 -4.59 11.53
CA ILE A 224 3.18 -5.40 10.77
C ILE A 224 4.58 -5.22 11.36
N THR A 225 5.29 -6.32 11.59
CA THR A 225 6.73 -6.28 11.87
C THR A 225 7.50 -6.38 10.55
N TYR A 226 8.19 -5.31 10.18
CA TYR A 226 8.94 -5.22 8.94
C TYR A 226 10.36 -5.77 9.11
N LYS A 227 11.09 -5.86 8.00
CA LYS A 227 12.46 -6.39 7.99
C LYS A 227 13.44 -5.52 8.80
N SER A 228 13.14 -4.23 8.93
CA SER A 228 13.88 -3.32 9.82
C SER A 228 13.73 -3.63 11.32
N GLY A 229 12.81 -4.53 11.69
CA GLY A 229 12.42 -4.77 13.09
C GLY A 229 11.37 -3.79 13.61
N ARG A 230 11.02 -2.75 12.84
CA ARG A 230 9.96 -1.80 13.18
C ARG A 230 8.60 -2.49 13.12
N LYS A 231 7.77 -2.21 14.12
CA LYS A 231 6.39 -2.67 14.22
C LYS A 231 5.47 -1.47 13.96
N LEU A 232 4.80 -1.45 12.80
CA LEU A 232 4.05 -0.28 12.33
C LEU A 232 2.62 -0.67 11.95
N VAL A 233 1.67 0.21 12.26
CA VAL A 233 0.29 0.06 11.80
C VAL A 233 0.25 0.35 10.31
N SER A 234 -0.27 -0.61 9.55
CA SER A 234 -0.19 -0.62 8.10
C SER A 234 -1.55 -0.87 7.47
N ILE A 235 -1.89 -0.08 6.44
CA ILE A 235 -2.90 -0.48 5.47
C ILE A 235 -2.21 -1.46 4.52
N VAL A 236 -2.73 -2.68 4.45
CA VAL A 236 -2.28 -3.71 3.50
C VAL A 236 -3.33 -3.84 2.42
N SER A 237 -2.98 -3.46 1.20
CA SER A 237 -3.89 -3.38 0.06
C SER A 237 -3.46 -4.32 -1.06
N ASP A 238 -4.33 -5.23 -1.44
CA ASP A 238 -4.20 -6.13 -2.58
C ASP A 238 -4.99 -5.57 -3.76
N HIS A 239 -4.34 -5.45 -4.92
CA HIS A 239 -4.97 -5.04 -6.17
C HIS A 239 -4.92 -6.15 -7.22
N TYR A 240 -6.11 -6.63 -7.61
CA TYR A 240 -6.31 -7.57 -8.70
C TYR A 240 -6.81 -6.78 -9.91
N ALA A 241 -6.11 -6.90 -11.05
CA ALA A 241 -6.50 -6.23 -12.28
C ALA A 241 -7.88 -6.69 -12.80
N GLN A 242 -8.40 -7.80 -12.29
CA GLN A 242 -9.74 -8.33 -12.53
C GLN A 242 -10.20 -9.16 -11.33
N GLY A 243 -11.44 -8.94 -10.87
CA GLY A 243 -12.14 -9.82 -9.93
C GLY A 243 -13.15 -10.74 -10.62
N ALA A 244 -13.79 -11.60 -9.84
CA ALA A 244 -14.90 -12.43 -10.29
C ALA A 244 -16.08 -11.58 -10.81
N PRO A 245 -16.98 -12.14 -11.65
CA PRO A 245 -18.14 -11.41 -12.16
C PRO A 245 -19.01 -10.79 -11.06
N ASP A 246 -19.17 -11.47 -9.93
CA ASP A 246 -19.91 -10.99 -8.76
C ASP A 246 -19.17 -9.91 -7.95
N GLY A 247 -17.88 -9.69 -8.23
CA GLY A 247 -17.03 -8.71 -7.56
C GLY A 247 -16.61 -9.08 -6.13
N GLN A 248 -16.84 -10.31 -5.69
CA GLN A 248 -16.64 -10.70 -4.28
C GLN A 248 -15.43 -11.62 -4.05
N SER A 249 -14.66 -11.92 -5.11
CA SER A 249 -13.43 -12.71 -5.03
C SER A 249 -12.48 -12.37 -6.20
N GLN A 250 -11.26 -12.89 -6.15
CA GLN A 250 -10.24 -12.72 -7.18
C GLN A 250 -10.59 -13.36 -8.54
N GLY A 251 -11.60 -14.24 -8.59
CA GLY A 251 -11.98 -14.97 -9.81
C GLY A 251 -10.78 -15.67 -10.47
N ASN A 252 -10.63 -15.46 -11.77
CA ASN A 252 -9.55 -16.06 -12.57
C ASN A 252 -8.21 -15.30 -12.49
N ALA A 253 -8.07 -14.31 -11.61
CA ALA A 253 -6.79 -13.62 -11.45
C ALA A 253 -5.70 -14.62 -11.03
N MET A 254 -4.56 -14.53 -11.72
CA MET A 254 -3.37 -15.34 -11.41
C MET A 254 -2.25 -14.51 -10.74
N GLN A 255 -2.45 -13.19 -10.64
CA GLN A 255 -1.47 -12.26 -10.07
C GLN A 255 -2.18 -11.18 -9.26
N VAL A 256 -1.50 -10.72 -8.21
CA VAL A 256 -1.93 -9.59 -7.38
C VAL A 256 -0.71 -8.83 -6.91
N GLU A 257 -0.80 -7.51 -6.89
CA GLU A 257 0.20 -6.66 -6.26
C GLU A 257 -0.31 -6.23 -4.88
N GLN A 258 0.52 -6.42 -3.86
CA GLN A 258 0.21 -6.07 -2.48
C GLN A 258 1.08 -4.88 -2.07
N THR A 259 0.45 -3.85 -1.50
CA THR A 259 1.11 -2.63 -1.04
C THR A 259 0.84 -2.40 0.44
N TYR A 260 1.83 -1.85 1.12
CA TYR A 260 1.78 -1.56 2.55
C TYR A 260 2.03 -0.08 2.77
N TRP A 261 1.14 0.55 3.54
CA TRP A 261 1.13 1.99 3.76
C TRP A 261 1.15 2.25 5.26
N THR A 262 2.09 3.05 5.74
CA THR A 262 2.24 3.42 7.15
C THR A 262 2.18 4.93 7.29
N ARG A 263 1.79 5.43 8.46
CA ARG A 263 1.78 6.86 8.72
C ARG A 263 3.17 7.47 8.72
N GLU A 264 4.13 6.69 9.19
CA GLU A 264 5.51 7.15 9.32
C GLU A 264 6.14 7.34 7.94
N PHE A 265 5.90 6.40 7.01
CA PHE A 265 6.73 6.28 5.81
C PHE A 265 5.97 6.41 4.49
N GLY A 266 4.63 6.43 4.48
CA GLY A 266 3.88 6.27 3.24
C GLY A 266 3.98 4.84 2.70
N LEU A 267 4.19 4.67 1.38
CA LEU A 267 4.44 3.36 0.76
C LEU A 267 5.71 2.70 1.34
N SER A 268 5.51 1.70 2.19
CA SER A 268 6.53 1.09 3.04
C SER A 268 7.01 -0.26 2.52
N ARG A 269 6.15 -1.00 1.80
CA ARG A 269 6.49 -2.29 1.18
C ARG A 269 5.60 -2.53 -0.03
N TRP A 270 6.18 -3.14 -1.06
CA TRP A 270 5.46 -3.58 -2.26
C TRP A 270 5.82 -5.04 -2.55
N GLU A 271 4.83 -5.81 -2.98
CA GLU A 271 4.99 -7.22 -3.27
C GLU A 271 4.24 -7.62 -4.52
N LYS A 272 4.75 -8.67 -5.16
CA LYS A 272 4.05 -9.36 -6.23
C LYS A 272 3.76 -10.78 -5.83
N TRP A 273 2.49 -11.15 -5.86
CA TRP A 273 2.02 -12.50 -5.61
C TRP A 273 1.49 -13.14 -6.88
N ALA A 274 1.68 -14.45 -7.01
CA ALA A 274 1.17 -15.22 -8.12
C ALA A 274 0.57 -16.54 -7.66
N ARG A 275 -0.49 -16.97 -8.34
CA ARG A 275 -1.20 -18.23 -8.07
C ARG A 275 -0.31 -19.44 -8.40
N GLU A 276 -0.57 -20.59 -7.79
CA GLU A 276 0.25 -21.80 -7.90
C GLU A 276 0.45 -22.31 -9.33
N ASP A 277 -0.54 -22.05 -10.20
CA ASP A 277 -0.57 -22.43 -11.61
C ASP A 277 -0.01 -21.35 -12.55
N TRP A 278 0.42 -20.21 -12.01
CA TRP A 278 1.02 -19.15 -12.81
C TRP A 278 2.47 -19.48 -13.19
N VAL A 279 2.79 -19.24 -14.46
CA VAL A 279 4.15 -19.37 -15.01
C VAL A 279 4.63 -18.02 -15.53
N HIS A 280 5.83 -17.60 -15.10
CA HIS A 280 6.37 -16.31 -15.48
C HIS A 280 6.62 -16.23 -17.00
N PRO A 281 6.05 -15.23 -17.71
CA PRO A 281 6.02 -15.23 -19.18
C PRO A 281 7.40 -15.19 -19.83
N ARG A 282 8.38 -14.49 -19.22
CA ARG A 282 9.76 -14.39 -19.73
C ARG A 282 10.69 -15.52 -19.27
N SER A 283 10.85 -15.71 -17.95
CA SER A 283 11.74 -16.75 -17.41
C SER A 283 11.20 -18.17 -17.50
N LYS A 284 9.90 -18.35 -17.81
CA LYS A 284 9.20 -19.65 -17.85
C LYS A 284 9.22 -20.43 -16.52
N LYS A 285 9.59 -19.79 -15.42
CA LYS A 285 9.62 -20.38 -14.09
C LYS A 285 8.23 -20.36 -13.45
N PRO A 286 7.81 -21.43 -12.75
CA PRO A 286 6.55 -21.45 -12.02
C PRO A 286 6.63 -20.59 -10.74
N ALA A 287 5.48 -20.14 -10.22
CA ALA A 287 5.40 -19.28 -9.04
C ALA A 287 6.13 -19.83 -7.79
N PRO A 288 6.01 -21.12 -7.43
CA PRO A 288 6.69 -21.66 -6.26
C PRO A 288 8.22 -21.55 -6.34
N GLU A 289 8.82 -21.80 -7.52
CA GLU A 289 10.27 -21.72 -7.71
C GLU A 289 10.77 -20.27 -7.52
N LEU A 290 10.03 -19.29 -8.06
CA LEU A 290 10.36 -17.88 -7.90
C LEU A 290 10.26 -17.43 -6.44
N ALA A 291 9.27 -17.93 -5.71
CA ALA A 291 9.07 -17.61 -4.31
C ALA A 291 10.13 -18.26 -3.40
N GLN A 292 10.56 -19.49 -3.70
CA GLN A 292 11.69 -20.12 -3.03
C GLN A 292 12.99 -19.34 -3.24
N ALA A 293 13.23 -18.88 -4.47
CA ALA A 293 14.39 -18.04 -4.76
C ALA A 293 14.33 -16.69 -4.00
N LEU A 294 13.15 -16.06 -3.92
CA LEU A 294 12.96 -14.84 -3.13
C LEU A 294 13.20 -15.07 -1.63
N TYR A 295 12.63 -16.13 -1.08
CA TYR A 295 12.80 -16.51 0.32
C TYR A 295 14.27 -16.77 0.65
N ALA A 296 14.95 -17.58 -0.15
CA ALA A 296 16.38 -17.87 0.00
C ALA A 296 17.26 -16.60 -0.16
N ALA A 297 16.83 -15.63 -0.96
CA ALA A 297 17.51 -14.35 -1.09
C ALA A 297 17.37 -13.45 0.16
N GLY A 298 16.44 -13.77 1.08
CA GLY A 298 16.29 -13.14 2.39
C GLY A 298 15.95 -11.66 2.34
N ARG A 299 15.39 -11.17 1.23
CA ARG A 299 15.17 -9.72 1.00
C ARG A 299 13.95 -9.15 1.70
N CYS A 300 13.00 -10.00 2.11
CA CYS A 300 11.74 -9.55 2.71
C CYS A 300 11.44 -10.23 4.03
N SER A 301 10.66 -9.54 4.86
CA SER A 301 10.06 -10.04 6.09
C SER A 301 8.89 -10.99 5.78
N ALA A 302 8.42 -11.74 6.78
CA ALA A 302 7.22 -12.55 6.59
C ALA A 302 6.00 -11.66 6.25
N PRO A 303 5.03 -12.17 5.48
CA PRO A 303 3.74 -11.51 5.29
C PRO A 303 2.88 -11.62 6.56
N LEU A 304 1.66 -11.09 6.50
CA LEU A 304 0.66 -11.24 7.56
C LEU A 304 0.43 -12.71 7.95
N SER A 305 0.49 -12.99 9.25
CA SER A 305 0.35 -14.34 9.83
C SER A 305 -1.04 -14.64 10.39
N GLN A 306 -2.00 -13.72 10.25
CA GLN A 306 -3.38 -13.92 10.71
C GLN A 306 -4.34 -14.13 9.53
N PRO A 307 -5.35 -15.02 9.65
CA PRO A 307 -6.42 -15.13 8.67
C PRO A 307 -7.20 -13.82 8.52
N LEU A 308 -7.55 -13.46 7.29
CA LEU A 308 -8.36 -12.29 6.97
C LEU A 308 -9.62 -12.72 6.22
N ALA A 309 -10.77 -12.18 6.61
CA ALA A 309 -12.01 -12.32 5.86
C ALA A 309 -12.40 -10.97 5.27
N PHE A 310 -12.52 -10.87 3.96
CA PHE A 310 -12.97 -9.66 3.27
C PHE A 310 -14.47 -9.68 2.97
N GLY A 311 -15.07 -10.87 2.99
CA GLY A 311 -16.51 -11.08 2.85
C GLY A 311 -16.84 -12.56 2.86
N LYS A 312 -18.10 -12.89 2.57
CA LYS A 312 -18.57 -14.29 2.51
C LYS A 312 -17.89 -15.16 1.43
N ASN A 313 -17.31 -14.52 0.41
CA ASN A 313 -16.73 -15.21 -0.75
C ASN A 313 -15.20 -15.08 -0.83
N MET A 314 -14.54 -14.45 0.14
CA MET A 314 -13.09 -14.29 0.10
C MET A 314 -12.47 -14.25 1.49
N GLN A 315 -11.64 -15.25 1.75
CA GLN A 315 -10.82 -15.38 2.93
C GLN A 315 -9.37 -15.63 2.51
N VAL A 316 -8.44 -14.97 3.19
CA VAL A 316 -6.99 -15.21 3.07
C VAL A 316 -6.53 -15.93 4.32
N ILE A 317 -5.86 -17.06 4.11
CA ILE A 317 -5.32 -17.91 5.17
C ILE A 317 -3.80 -17.93 4.98
N PRO A 318 -3.01 -17.47 5.97
CA PRO A 318 -1.56 -17.60 5.94
C PRO A 318 -1.14 -19.06 5.74
N ALA A 319 -0.20 -19.30 4.83
CA ALA A 319 0.41 -20.61 4.63
C ALA A 319 1.89 -20.49 4.98
N GLU A 320 2.19 -20.51 6.27
CA GLU A 320 3.56 -20.35 6.75
C GLU A 320 4.47 -21.44 6.17
N ASN A 321 5.58 -21.00 5.56
CA ASN A 321 6.73 -21.84 5.20
C ASN A 321 6.41 -23.10 4.36
N ALA A 322 5.49 -23.01 3.41
CA ALA A 322 5.30 -24.07 2.41
C ALA A 322 6.60 -24.27 1.60
N ALA A 323 7.41 -25.25 2.00
CA ALA A 323 8.67 -25.62 1.35
C ALA A 323 9.68 -24.46 1.15
N GLY A 324 9.85 -23.60 2.17
CA GLY A 324 10.82 -22.51 2.12
C GLY A 324 10.43 -21.38 1.17
N ALA A 325 9.13 -21.06 1.10
CA ALA A 325 8.59 -19.93 0.37
C ALA A 325 7.57 -19.16 1.23
N TYR A 326 7.38 -17.88 0.92
CA TYR A 326 6.25 -17.12 1.46
C TYR A 326 4.99 -17.44 0.64
N ALA A 327 3.97 -17.99 1.31
CA ALA A 327 2.73 -18.41 0.68
C ALA A 327 1.50 -17.97 1.51
N LYS A 328 0.35 -17.84 0.83
CA LYS A 328 -0.97 -17.66 1.41
C LYS A 328 -1.99 -18.46 0.61
N VAL A 329 -3.04 -18.97 1.26
CA VAL A 329 -4.18 -19.57 0.58
C VAL A 329 -5.28 -18.55 0.49
N ILE A 330 -5.81 -18.33 -0.71
CA ILE A 330 -7.03 -17.55 -0.92
C ILE A 330 -8.16 -18.53 -1.18
N ARG A 331 -9.17 -18.51 -0.32
CA ARG A 331 -10.33 -19.40 -0.34
C ARG A 331 -11.60 -18.60 -0.57
N ASN A 332 -12.50 -19.14 -1.38
CA ASN A 332 -13.90 -18.74 -1.43
C ASN A 332 -14.72 -19.66 -0.52
N PRO A 333 -15.17 -19.20 0.66
CA PRO A 333 -15.92 -20.05 1.59
C PRO A 333 -17.25 -20.55 1.03
N ALA A 334 -17.88 -19.81 0.11
CA ALA A 334 -19.17 -20.17 -0.45
C ALA A 334 -19.10 -21.30 -1.48
N THR A 335 -18.01 -21.38 -2.27
CA THR A 335 -17.82 -22.42 -3.30
C THR A 335 -16.87 -23.54 -2.87
N GLY A 336 -16.03 -23.28 -1.86
CA GLY A 336 -14.95 -24.18 -1.45
C GLY A 336 -13.70 -24.09 -2.35
N GLU A 337 -13.74 -23.29 -3.41
CA GLU A 337 -12.57 -23.04 -4.27
C GLU A 337 -11.44 -22.40 -3.45
N GLN A 338 -10.22 -22.88 -3.64
CA GLN A 338 -9.05 -22.33 -2.98
C GLN A 338 -7.82 -22.45 -3.86
N HIS A 339 -6.92 -21.49 -3.69
CA HIS A 339 -5.67 -21.41 -4.44
C HIS A 339 -4.53 -21.01 -3.52
N THR A 340 -3.34 -21.54 -3.77
CA THR A 340 -2.11 -21.19 -3.07
C THR A 340 -1.34 -20.12 -3.84
N TRP A 341 -1.20 -18.96 -3.21
CA TRP A 341 -0.51 -17.82 -3.76
C TRP A 341 0.88 -17.71 -3.17
N TYR A 342 1.87 -17.47 -4.03
CA TYR A 342 3.27 -17.39 -3.70
C TYR A 342 3.80 -15.97 -3.93
N MET A 343 4.56 -15.44 -2.98
CA MET A 343 5.23 -14.14 -3.14
C MET A 343 6.44 -14.31 -4.06
N THR A 344 6.38 -13.73 -5.25
CA THR A 344 7.39 -13.91 -6.30
C THR A 344 8.36 -12.73 -6.41
N LEU A 345 7.97 -11.55 -5.92
CA LEU A 345 8.84 -10.39 -5.75
C LEU A 345 8.42 -9.64 -4.49
N CYS A 346 9.37 -8.97 -3.85
CA CYS A 346 9.08 -8.07 -2.76
C CYS A 346 10.20 -7.04 -2.60
N GLU A 347 9.78 -5.83 -2.26
CA GLU A 347 10.60 -4.68 -1.93
C GLU A 347 10.08 -4.09 -0.61
N ASP A 348 10.81 -4.35 0.49
CA ASP A 348 10.53 -3.77 1.82
C ASP A 348 11.41 -2.52 1.97
N TYR A 349 10.80 -1.34 2.03
CA TYR A 349 11.50 -0.05 2.02
C TYR A 349 11.75 0.51 3.43
N THR A 350 11.44 -0.26 4.48
CA THR A 350 11.49 0.26 5.86
C THR A 350 12.91 0.42 6.42
N ASN A 351 13.95 0.25 5.59
CA ASN A 351 15.31 0.62 5.93
C ASN A 351 15.48 2.15 5.83
N ALA A 352 14.90 2.87 6.79
CA ALA A 352 14.99 4.32 6.87
C ALA A 352 16.41 4.75 7.28
N ALA A 353 16.97 5.72 6.57
CA ALA A 353 18.27 6.32 6.86
C ALA A 353 18.22 7.84 6.64
N GLU A 354 18.80 8.60 7.57
CA GLU A 354 18.95 10.05 7.43
C GLU A 354 19.68 10.40 6.13
N THR A 355 19.26 11.49 5.48
CA THR A 355 19.89 11.96 4.25
C THR A 355 20.60 13.29 4.47
N PRO A 356 21.94 13.34 4.36
CA PRO A 356 22.69 14.59 4.53
C PRO A 356 22.45 15.58 3.38
N ASP A 357 21.94 15.10 2.24
CA ASP A 357 21.57 15.91 1.08
C ASP A 357 20.06 15.78 0.82
N ALA A 358 19.26 16.33 1.74
CA ALA A 358 17.80 16.36 1.62
C ALA A 358 17.34 17.27 0.46
N GLY A 359 18.10 18.35 0.20
CA GLY A 359 17.75 19.39 -0.77
C GLY A 359 17.68 18.88 -2.21
N ARG A 360 18.52 17.91 -2.59
CA ARG A 360 18.53 17.34 -3.96
C ARG A 360 17.19 16.75 -4.40
N TYR A 361 16.37 16.30 -3.45
CA TYR A 361 15.14 15.58 -3.77
C TYR A 361 13.98 16.51 -4.13
N VAL A 362 13.95 17.74 -3.61
CA VAL A 362 12.81 18.65 -3.80
C VAL A 362 12.58 18.98 -5.28
N GLY A 363 13.64 19.38 -6.00
CA GLY A 363 13.57 19.66 -7.43
C GLY A 363 13.29 18.41 -8.26
N MET A 364 14.03 17.33 -7.99
CA MET A 364 13.93 16.07 -8.75
C MET A 364 12.52 15.46 -8.69
N LEU A 365 11.88 15.44 -7.51
CA LEU A 365 10.55 14.83 -7.35
C LEU A 365 9.46 15.59 -8.11
N SER A 366 9.62 16.91 -8.26
CA SER A 366 8.67 17.76 -9.00
C SER A 366 8.70 17.49 -10.51
N ASN A 367 9.83 16.99 -11.03
CA ASN A 367 10.05 16.69 -12.45
C ASN A 367 9.90 15.20 -12.79
N LEU A 368 9.70 14.34 -11.79
CA LEU A 368 9.69 12.87 -11.97
C LEU A 368 8.40 12.36 -12.62
N ALA A 369 7.31 13.12 -12.50
CA ALA A 369 5.99 12.80 -13.01
C ALA A 369 5.68 13.59 -14.30
N ASP A 370 4.97 12.94 -15.23
CA ASP A 370 4.44 13.62 -16.42
C ASP A 370 3.42 14.70 -16.05
N ASP A 371 3.42 15.80 -16.81
CA ASP A 371 2.50 16.94 -16.68
C ASP A 371 1.03 16.53 -16.64
N THR A 372 0.70 15.43 -17.32
CA THR A 372 -0.65 14.87 -17.40
C THR A 372 -1.30 14.65 -16.03
N TYR A 373 -0.54 14.31 -14.98
CA TYR A 373 -1.09 14.06 -13.65
C TYR A 373 -1.45 15.32 -12.86
N TRP A 374 -1.08 16.49 -13.40
CA TRP A 374 -1.25 17.81 -12.81
C TRP A 374 -2.29 18.66 -13.54
N ARG A 375 -2.80 18.17 -14.67
CA ARG A 375 -3.79 18.86 -15.50
C ARG A 375 -5.21 18.45 -15.16
#